data_AF-A0A953V586-F1
#
_entry.id   AF-A0A953V586-F1
#
_cell.length_a   1.000
_cell.length_b   1.000
_cell.length_c   1.000
_cell.angle_alpha   90.00
_cell.angle_beta   90.00
_cell.angle_gamma   90.00
#
_symmetry.space_group_name_H-M   'P 1'
#
loop_
_entity.id
_entity.type
_entity.pdbx_description
1 polymer ?
#
loop_
_entity_poly.entity_id
_entity_poly.type
_entity_poly.pdbx_seq_one_letter_code
_entity_poly.pdbx_strand_id
1 'polypeptide(L)'
;MPLPNISPSVAAAYLRRNARQILVLGLFALLLHDVFGTHGFIAMRRTQKEIEQIRDQISKINDENKSLSGQVNSLKTDPKAIERIAREEMGLARPGELIYKLPDSAKPGDPQKPDLQK
;
A
#
# COMPACT_ATOMS: atom_id res chain seq x y z
N MET A 1 -52.93 -45.53 -25.25
CA MET A 1 -53.20 -44.27 -24.51
C MET A 1 -52.81 -43.11 -25.41
N PRO A 2 -53.74 -42.28 -25.90
CA PRO A 2 -53.39 -41.10 -26.68
C PRO A 2 -52.79 -40.03 -25.75
N LEU A 3 -51.69 -39.41 -26.19
CA LEU A 3 -51.02 -38.34 -25.46
C LEU A 3 -51.86 -37.05 -25.50
N PRO A 4 -51.84 -36.23 -24.44
CA PRO A 4 -52.56 -34.96 -24.40
C PRO A 4 -51.97 -34.01 -25.44
N ASN A 5 -52.79 -33.66 -26.45
CA ASN A 5 -52.40 -32.79 -27.54
C ASN A 5 -52.64 -31.33 -27.11
N ILE A 6 -51.59 -30.66 -26.63
CA ILE A 6 -51.66 -29.24 -26.24
C ILE A 6 -51.63 -28.41 -27.52
N SER A 7 -52.79 -28.03 -28.03
CA SER A 7 -52.90 -27.20 -29.22
C SER A 7 -52.51 -25.74 -28.93
N PRO A 8 -51.80 -25.07 -29.86
CA PRO A 8 -51.22 -23.73 -29.64
C PRO A 8 -52.30 -22.64 -29.42
N SER A 9 -53.53 -22.87 -29.89
CA SER A 9 -54.66 -21.96 -29.70
C SER A 9 -55.10 -21.83 -28.24
N VAL A 10 -55.03 -22.93 -27.48
CA VAL A 10 -55.41 -22.96 -26.06
C VAL A 10 -54.36 -22.21 -25.24
N ALA A 11 -53.08 -22.42 -25.54
CA ALA A 11 -51.98 -21.67 -24.93
C ALA A 11 -52.09 -20.16 -25.19
N ALA A 12 -52.44 -19.75 -26.42
CA ALA A 12 -52.64 -18.34 -26.76
C ALA A 12 -53.84 -17.71 -26.02
N ALA A 13 -54.91 -18.46 -25.79
CA ALA A 13 -56.07 -18.00 -25.03
C ALA A 13 -55.74 -17.78 -23.54
N TYR A 14 -54.98 -18.70 -22.93
CA TYR A 14 -54.48 -18.53 -21.56
C TYR A 14 -53.55 -17.32 -21.43
N LEU A 15 -52.66 -17.12 -22.41
CA LEU A 15 -51.72 -16.01 -22.42
C LEU A 15 -52.43 -14.65 -22.49
N ARG A 16 -53.49 -14.53 -23.31
CA ARG A 16 -54.28 -13.29 -23.41
C ARG A 16 -55.04 -12.97 -22.13
N ARG A 17 -55.66 -13.98 -21.50
CA ARG A 17 -56.44 -13.79 -20.26
C ARG A 17 -55.56 -13.37 -19.08
N ASN A 18 -54.34 -13.90 -19.02
CA ASN A 18 -53.41 -13.66 -17.91
C ASN A 18 -52.26 -12.72 -18.29
N ALA A 19 -52.35 -12.05 -19.44
CA ALA A 19 -51.27 -11.22 -19.99
C ALA A 19 -50.77 -10.18 -18.98
N ARG A 20 -51.68 -9.52 -18.26
CA ARG A 20 -51.32 -8.54 -17.22
C ARG A 20 -50.55 -9.17 -16.06
N GLN A 21 -50.95 -10.36 -15.61
CA GLN A 21 -50.28 -11.06 -14.52
C GLN A 21 -48.90 -11.55 -14.96
N ILE A 22 -48.76 -12.05 -16.19
CA ILE A 22 -47.48 -12.47 -16.76
C ILE A 22 -46.54 -11.27 -16.91
N LEU A 23 -47.06 -10.11 -17.34
CA LEU A 23 -46.29 -8.86 -17.40
C LEU A 23 -45.79 -8.43 -16.02
N VAL A 24 -46.67 -8.44 -15.02
CA VAL A 24 -46.31 -8.08 -13.64
C VAL A 24 -45.29 -9.06 -13.06
N LEU A 25 -45.48 -10.38 -13.27
CA LEU A 25 -44.56 -11.40 -12.79
C LEU A 25 -43.20 -11.30 -13.50
N GLY A 26 -43.20 -11.04 -14.80
CA GLY A 26 -41.99 -10.79 -15.58
C GLY A 26 -41.23 -9.56 -15.11
N LEU A 27 -41.93 -8.45 -14.88
CA LEU A 27 -41.35 -7.22 -14.33
C LEU A 27 -40.79 -7.45 -12.92
N PHE A 28 -41.52 -8.18 -12.08
CA PHE A 28 -41.08 -8.54 -10.74
C PHE A 28 -39.83 -9.43 -10.75
N ALA A 29 -39.78 -10.42 -11.65
CA ALA A 29 -38.59 -11.25 -11.84
C ALA A 29 -37.39 -10.43 -12.33
N LEU A 30 -37.62 -9.43 -13.19
CA LEU A 30 -36.58 -8.52 -13.68
C LEU A 30 -36.04 -7.62 -12.55
N LEU A 31 -36.92 -7.09 -11.70
CA LEU A 31 -36.53 -6.32 -10.51
C LEU A 31 -35.77 -7.17 -9.50
N LEU A 32 -36.20 -8.41 -9.27
CA LEU A 32 -35.46 -9.35 -8.43
C LEU A 32 -34.10 -9.67 -9.05
N HIS A 33 -34.02 -9.89 -10.36
CA HIS A 33 -32.75 -10.12 -11.03
C HIS A 33 -31.82 -8.91 -10.99
N ASP A 34 -32.34 -7.69 -11.06
CA ASP A 34 -31.54 -6.47 -10.93
C ASP A 34 -30.98 -6.30 -9.50
N VAL A 35 -31.78 -6.66 -8.49
CA VAL A 35 -31.39 -6.58 -7.08
C VAL A 35 -30.48 -7.74 -6.64
N PHE A 36 -30.73 -8.96 -7.11
CA PHE A 36 -30.02 -10.19 -6.74
C PHE A 36 -29.00 -10.67 -7.78
N GLY A 37 -28.96 -10.07 -8.96
CA GLY A 37 -27.98 -10.33 -10.00
C GLY A 37 -26.59 -9.96 -9.52
N THR A 38 -25.59 -10.62 -10.07
CA THR A 38 -24.17 -10.59 -9.65
C THR A 38 -23.49 -9.22 -9.58
N HIS A 39 -24.19 -8.14 -9.97
CA HIS A 39 -23.76 -6.74 -9.89
C HIS A 39 -24.76 -5.83 -9.14
N GLY A 40 -25.75 -6.39 -8.45
CA GLY A 40 -26.81 -5.65 -7.75
C GLY A 40 -26.28 -4.81 -6.58
N PHE A 41 -27.03 -3.76 -6.24
CA PHE A 41 -26.79 -2.68 -5.27
C PHE A 41 -26.06 -3.07 -3.95
N ILE A 42 -26.17 -4.34 -3.54
CA ILE A 42 -25.51 -4.90 -2.35
C ILE A 42 -24.00 -5.09 -2.55
N ALA A 43 -23.54 -5.50 -3.73
CA ALA A 43 -22.11 -5.63 -4.04
C ALA A 43 -21.43 -4.26 -4.03
N MET A 44 -22.05 -3.26 -4.67
CA MET A 44 -21.62 -1.85 -4.67
C MET A 44 -21.42 -1.30 -3.25
N ARG A 45 -22.31 -1.66 -2.30
CA ARG A 45 -22.21 -1.21 -0.90
C ARG A 45 -21.05 -1.84 -0.14
N ARG A 46 -20.70 -3.10 -0.42
CA ARG A 46 -19.55 -3.76 0.22
C ARG A 46 -18.23 -3.19 -0.31
N THR A 47 -18.12 -3.04 -1.63
CA THR A 47 -16.92 -2.48 -2.27
C THR A 47 -16.67 -1.03 -1.83
N GLN A 48 -17.73 -0.21 -1.68
CA GLN A 48 -17.55 1.15 -1.17
C GLN A 48 -17.05 1.21 0.28
N LYS A 49 -17.54 0.32 1.16
CA LYS A 49 -17.03 0.23 2.54
C LYS A 49 -15.58 -0.21 2.60
N GLU A 50 -15.19 -1.18 1.78
CA GLU A 50 -13.79 -1.62 1.69
C GLU A 50 -12.88 -0.50 1.18
N ILE A 51 -13.31 0.27 0.17
CA ILE A 51 -12.57 1.43 -0.33
C ILE A 51 -12.40 2.49 0.77
N GLU A 52 -13.45 2.78 1.54
CA GLU A 52 -13.40 3.76 2.63
C GLU A 52 -12.45 3.31 3.74
N GLN A 53 -12.54 2.05 4.17
CA GLN A 53 -11.63 1.48 5.17
C GLN A 53 -10.16 1.50 4.74
N ILE A 54 -9.88 1.17 3.47
CA ILE A 54 -8.51 1.21 2.94
C ILE A 54 -7.98 2.65 2.89
N ARG A 55 -8.82 3.61 2.49
CA ARG A 55 -8.43 5.03 2.47
C ARG A 55 -8.11 5.55 3.86
N ASP A 56 -8.91 5.20 4.86
CA ASP A 56 -8.66 5.59 6.26
C ASP A 56 -7.34 5.01 6.78
N GLN A 57 -7.05 3.73 6.46
CA GLN A 57 -5.77 3.11 6.81
C GLN A 57 -4.58 3.81 6.14
N ILE A 58 -4.70 4.16 4.86
CA ILE A 58 -3.66 4.91 4.15
C ILE A 58 -3.43 6.28 4.79
N SER A 59 -4.50 7.00 5.14
CA SER A 59 -4.39 8.30 5.81
C SER A 59 -3.65 8.17 7.14
N LYS A 60 -4.06 7.21 7.96
CA LYS A 60 -3.45 6.97 9.28
C LYS A 60 -1.95 6.64 9.16
N ILE A 61 -1.58 5.75 8.24
CA ILE A 61 -0.19 5.36 8.02
C ILE A 61 0.63 6.55 7.51
N ASN A 62 0.07 7.38 6.62
CA ASN A 62 0.76 8.57 6.12
C ASN A 62 1.00 9.60 7.24
N ASP A 63 0.03 9.81 8.11
CA ASP A 63 0.16 10.72 9.25
C ASP A 63 1.20 10.22 10.26
N GLU A 64 1.20 8.92 10.55
CA GLU A 64 2.23 8.28 11.38
C GLU A 64 3.62 8.42 10.77
N ASN A 65 3.76 8.16 9.46
CA ASN A 65 5.03 8.29 8.76
C ASN A 65 5.53 9.74 8.75
N LYS A 66 4.65 10.72 8.54
CA LYS A 66 4.99 12.14 8.60
C LYS A 66 5.47 12.56 9.99
N SER A 67 4.79 12.08 11.04
CA SER A 67 5.19 12.31 12.42
C SER A 67 6.55 11.70 12.73
N LEU A 68 6.76 10.43 12.37
CA LEU A 68 8.03 9.73 12.59
C LEU A 68 9.17 10.37 11.81
N SER A 69 8.94 10.76 10.56
CA SER A 69 9.92 11.48 9.74
C SER A 69 10.28 12.84 10.34
N GLY A 70 9.30 13.57 10.90
CA GLY A 70 9.55 14.78 11.65
C GLY A 70 10.43 14.56 12.88
N GLN A 71 10.13 13.51 13.66
CA GLN A 71 10.92 13.12 14.82
C GLN A 71 12.35 12.71 14.44
N VAL A 72 12.50 11.89 13.39
CA VAL A 72 13.82 11.48 12.87
C VAL A 72 14.61 12.70 12.41
N ASN A 73 13.99 13.65 11.72
CA ASN A 73 14.66 14.89 11.36
C ASN A 73 15.08 15.66 12.61
N SER A 74 14.20 15.89 13.58
CA SER A 74 14.55 16.56 14.83
C SER A 74 15.69 15.88 15.60
N LEU A 75 15.72 14.54 15.63
CA LEU A 75 16.76 13.74 16.28
C LEU A 75 18.08 13.71 15.51
N LYS A 76 18.03 13.69 14.17
CA LYS A 76 19.22 13.74 13.31
C LYS A 76 19.83 15.14 13.26
N THR A 77 19.06 16.19 13.48
CA THR A 77 19.54 17.59 13.40
C THR A 77 20.31 18.01 14.64
N ASP A 78 20.95 17.10 15.39
CA ASP A 78 22.05 17.47 16.26
C ASP A 78 23.36 17.46 15.45
N PRO A 79 23.79 18.60 14.88
CA PRO A 79 24.98 18.69 14.06
C PRO A 79 26.24 18.18 14.77
N LYS A 80 26.28 18.20 16.11
CA LYS A 80 27.43 17.64 16.85
C LYS A 80 27.48 16.12 16.80
N ALA A 81 26.33 15.45 16.83
CA ALA A 81 26.29 13.98 16.73
C ALA A 81 26.66 13.50 15.32
N ILE A 82 26.19 14.20 14.28
CA ILE A 82 26.57 13.92 12.89
C ILE A 82 28.06 14.17 12.69
N GLU A 83 28.57 15.31 13.17
CA GLU A 83 29.99 15.65 13.06
C GLU A 83 30.88 14.63 13.80
N ARG A 84 30.46 14.20 14.99
CA ARG A 84 31.17 13.18 15.75
C ARG A 84 31.27 11.86 15.00
N ILE A 85 30.16 11.34 14.47
CA ILE A 85 30.16 10.09 13.68
C ILE A 85 31.00 10.26 12.41
N ALA A 86 30.91 11.41 11.73
CA ALA A 86 31.69 11.67 10.53
C ALA A 86 33.20 11.70 10.80
N ARG A 87 33.63 12.27 11.93
CA ARG A 87 35.04 12.34 12.34
C ARG A 87 35.57 11.02 12.90
N GLU A 88 34.80 10.37 13.77
CA GLU A 88 35.23 9.17 14.51
C GLU A 88 35.14 7.89 13.66
N GLU A 89 34.01 7.68 12.98
CA GLU A 89 33.73 6.42 12.27
C GLU A 89 34.16 6.48 10.80
N MET A 90 33.97 7.63 10.15
CA MET A 90 34.26 7.79 8.72
C MET A 90 35.58 8.51 8.43
N GLY A 91 36.25 9.05 9.46
CA GLY A 91 37.51 9.78 9.31
C GLY A 91 37.41 11.03 8.41
N LEU A 92 36.19 11.57 8.22
CA LEU A 92 35.93 12.70 7.35
C LEU A 92 36.27 14.02 8.07
N ALA A 93 36.84 14.96 7.31
CA ALA A 93 37.15 16.31 7.75
C ALA A 93 36.43 17.34 6.86
N ARG A 94 36.20 18.56 7.35
CA ARG A 94 35.55 19.60 6.53
C ARG A 94 36.48 20.07 5.41
N PRO A 95 35.95 20.62 4.29
CA PRO A 95 36.79 21.23 3.27
C PRO A 95 37.71 22.31 3.88
N GLY A 96 39.02 22.11 3.81
CA GLY A 96 40.04 22.99 4.40
C GLY A 96 40.68 22.51 5.71
N GLU A 97 40.22 21.40 6.30
CA GLU A 97 40.86 20.75 7.45
C GLU A 97 41.87 19.67 7.00
N LEU A 98 43.02 19.57 7.67
CA LEU A 98 44.08 18.59 7.37
C LEU A 98 44.05 17.42 8.37
N ILE A 99 43.93 16.19 7.88
CA ILE A 99 43.95 14.97 8.72
C ILE A 99 45.40 14.62 9.05
N TYR A 100 45.80 14.77 10.32
CA TYR A 100 47.14 14.40 10.79
C TYR A 100 47.11 12.98 11.38
N LYS A 101 47.67 12.00 10.67
CA LYS A 101 47.87 10.65 11.20
C LYS A 101 49.26 10.61 11.84
N LEU A 102 49.31 10.43 13.16
CA LEU A 102 50.59 10.23 13.83
C LEU A 102 51.16 8.89 13.33
N PRO A 103 52.40 8.84 12.83
CA PRO A 103 53.08 7.57 12.66
C PRO A 103 53.19 6.92 14.04
N ASP A 104 53.01 5.59 14.10
CA ASP A 104 53.25 4.80 15.30
C ASP A 104 54.68 5.07 15.76
N SER A 105 54.81 6.05 16.64
CA SER A 105 56.09 6.59 17.02
C SER A 105 56.70 5.53 17.89
N ALA A 106 57.79 4.96 17.36
CA ALA A 106 58.77 4.14 18.04
C ALA A 106 58.65 4.25 19.56
N LYS A 107 58.29 3.12 20.20
CA LYS A 107 58.46 2.93 21.63
C LYS A 107 59.86 3.43 22.01
N PRO A 108 60.00 4.24 23.08
CA PRO A 108 61.32 4.68 23.53
C PRO A 108 62.09 3.44 23.99
N GLY A 109 62.94 2.90 23.12
CA GLY A 109 63.68 1.65 23.34
C GLY A 109 64.17 0.92 22.09
N ASP A 110 63.77 1.30 20.87
CA ASP A 110 64.28 0.64 19.66
C ASP A 110 65.56 1.33 19.14
N PRO A 111 66.68 0.61 18.94
CA PRO A 111 67.96 1.22 18.61
C PRO A 111 67.94 1.81 17.20
N GLN A 112 68.14 3.12 17.13
CA GLN A 112 68.41 3.86 15.90
C GLN A 112 69.63 3.26 15.19
N LYS A 113 69.41 2.65 14.03
CA LYS A 113 70.51 2.27 13.13
C LYS A 113 70.83 3.47 12.23
N PRO A 114 72.11 3.84 12.08
CA PRO A 114 72.48 5.03 11.33
C PRO A 114 72.27 4.83 9.83
N ASP A 115 71.87 5.91 9.18
CA ASP A 115 71.74 6.05 7.74
C ASP A 115 72.99 5.56 6.99
N LEU A 116 72.77 4.81 5.90
CA LEU A 116 73.74 4.69 4.83
C LEU A 116 73.04 4.90 3.48
N GLN A 117 73.42 6.00 2.83
CA GLN A 117 72.96 6.47 1.53
C GLN A 117 73.16 5.43 0.41
N LYS A 118 72.24 5.43 -0.57
CA LYS A 118 72.62 5.49 -1.98
C LYS A 118 71.52 6.10 -2.83
#